data_AF-A0AA96X1P4-F1
#
_entry.id   AF-A0AA96X1P4-F1
#
_cell.length_a   1.000
_cell.length_b   1.000
_cell.length_c   1.000
_cell.angle_alpha   90.00
_cell.angle_beta   90.00
_cell.angle_gamma   90.00
#
_symmetry.space_group_name_H-M   'P 1'
#
loop_
_entity.id
_entity.type
_entity.pdbx_description
1 polymer ?
#
loop_
_entity_poly.entity_id
_entity_poly.type
_entity_poly.pdbx_seq_one_letter_code
_entity_poly.pdbx_strand_id
1 'polypeptide(L)'
;MTLFSMLYLPWMLFKLVLQELQRLALGKMLLETAFRHTSLKRYAPAGLPPHPLIEQTERGLTRVLQTLSVQDLPSFSAQQRPDIASLQIAIALDYISFRCPDLFVSSVAQSLQEQLHAYQLRPSFEFTTPSALAAQSASIPLDESSCS
;
A
#
# COMPACT_ATOMS: atom_id res chain seq x y z
N MET A 1 12.93 -23.49 -39.19
CA MET A 1 13.18 -22.62 -38.01
C MET A 1 11.85 -22.15 -37.41
N THR A 2 11.02 -23.05 -36.87
CA THR A 2 9.65 -22.69 -36.40
C THR A 2 9.23 -23.35 -35.08
N LEU A 3 9.98 -24.32 -34.55
CA LEU A 3 9.64 -24.98 -33.27
C LEU A 3 10.06 -24.18 -32.04
N PHE A 4 11.02 -23.25 -32.14
CA PHE A 4 11.46 -22.42 -31.02
C PHE A 4 10.47 -21.30 -30.65
N SER A 5 9.58 -20.91 -31.57
CA SER A 5 8.62 -19.82 -31.34
C SER A 5 7.38 -20.26 -30.54
N MET A 6 7.02 -21.54 -30.55
CA MET A 6 5.76 -22.02 -29.94
C MET A 6 5.86 -22.26 -28.43
N LEU A 7 7.06 -22.46 -27.86
CA LEU A 7 7.26 -22.61 -26.42
C LEU A 7 7.57 -21.28 -25.71
N TYR A 8 7.93 -20.23 -26.46
CA TYR A 8 8.30 -18.93 -25.90
C TYR A 8 7.09 -18.12 -25.45
N LEU A 9 5.99 -18.13 -26.22
CA LEU A 9 4.78 -17.39 -25.87
C LEU A 9 4.14 -17.87 -24.56
N PRO A 10 3.92 -19.18 -24.33
CA PRO A 10 3.35 -19.69 -23.08
C PRO A 10 4.22 -19.38 -21.87
N TRP A 11 5.55 -19.49 -22.01
CA TRP A 11 6.50 -19.21 -20.94
C TRP A 11 6.57 -17.72 -20.58
N MET A 12 6.51 -16.84 -21.58
CA MET A 12 6.49 -15.38 -21.38
C MET A 12 5.19 -14.93 -20.71
N LEU A 13 4.04 -15.48 -21.13
CA LEU A 13 2.75 -15.24 -20.49
C LEU A 13 2.73 -15.73 -19.04
N PHE A 14 3.29 -16.91 -18.76
CA PHE A 14 3.41 -17.44 -17.40
C PHE A 14 4.24 -16.51 -16.49
N LYS A 15 5.36 -15.99 -16.98
CA LYS A 15 6.19 -15.03 -16.24
C LYS A 15 5.45 -13.73 -15.92
N LEU A 16 4.68 -13.21 -16.86
CA LEU A 16 3.88 -11.98 -16.66
C LEU A 16 2.82 -12.19 -15.57
N VAL A 17 2.06 -13.28 -15.63
CA VAL A 17 1.04 -13.62 -14.63
C VAL A 17 1.66 -13.82 -13.25
N LEU A 18 2.81 -14.49 -13.17
CA LEU A 18 3.52 -14.69 -11.90
C LEU A 18 3.94 -13.36 -11.27
N GLN A 19 4.46 -12.43 -12.08
CA GLN A 19 4.87 -11.11 -11.61
C GLN A 19 3.69 -10.27 -11.12
N GLU A 20 2.54 -10.33 -11.79
CA GLU A 20 1.31 -9.68 -11.34
C GLU A 20 0.82 -10.24 -9.99
N LEU A 21 0.82 -11.57 -9.83
CA LEU A 21 0.45 -12.22 -8.57
C LEU A 21 1.41 -11.85 -7.43
N GLN A 22 2.71 -11.77 -7.70
CA GLN A 22 3.70 -11.32 -6.71
C GLN A 22 3.44 -9.89 -6.27
N ARG A 23 3.15 -8.98 -7.20
CA ARG A 23 2.80 -7.58 -6.91
C ARG A 23 1.52 -7.48 -6.09
N LEU A 24 0.51 -8.27 -6.44
CA LEU A 24 -0.75 -8.34 -5.69
C LEU A 24 -0.51 -8.82 -4.25
N ALA A 25 0.25 -9.90 -4.09
CA ALA A 25 0.59 -10.44 -2.78
C ALA A 25 1.41 -9.44 -1.94
N LEU A 26 2.37 -8.76 -2.56
CA LEU A 26 3.17 -7.72 -1.93
C LEU A 26 2.30 -6.56 -1.41
N GLY A 27 1.43 -6.00 -2.26
CA GLY A 27 0.53 -4.91 -1.86
C GLY A 27 -0.36 -5.29 -0.68
N LYS A 28 -0.98 -6.47 -0.74
CA LYS A 28 -1.81 -7.01 0.35
C LYS A 28 -1.01 -7.19 1.65
N MET A 29 0.18 -7.79 1.56
CA MET A 29 1.03 -8.02 2.74
C MET A 29 1.49 -6.71 3.38
N LEU A 30 1.88 -5.71 2.58
CA LEU A 30 2.27 -4.39 3.06
C LEU A 30 1.11 -3.73 3.80
N LEU A 31 -0.07 -3.69 3.18
CA LEU A 31 -1.26 -3.07 3.76
C LEU A 31 -1.67 -3.73 5.08
N GLU A 32 -1.76 -5.07 5.11
CA GLU A 32 -2.13 -5.79 6.33
C GLU A 32 -1.09 -5.63 7.45
N THR A 33 0.19 -5.65 7.11
CA THR A 33 1.26 -5.49 8.11
C THR A 33 1.26 -4.09 8.68
N ALA A 34 1.09 -3.07 7.84
CA ALA A 34 0.94 -1.68 8.28
C ALA A 34 -0.32 -1.48 9.13
N PHE A 35 -1.45 -2.08 8.74
CA PHE A 35 -2.67 -2.03 9.53
C PHE A 35 -2.49 -2.68 10.91
N ARG A 36 -1.85 -3.85 10.99
CA ARG A 36 -1.55 -4.50 12.29
C ARG A 36 -0.61 -3.65 13.14
N HIS A 37 0.46 -3.12 12.54
CA HIS A 37 1.42 -2.25 13.23
C HIS A 37 0.74 -1.03 13.85
N THR A 38 -0.05 -0.32 13.05
CA THR A 38 -0.77 0.89 13.48
C THR A 38 -1.82 0.59 14.55
N SER A 39 -2.54 -0.52 14.40
CA SER A 39 -3.52 -0.98 15.40
C SER A 39 -2.86 -1.34 16.73
N LEU A 40 -1.75 -2.11 16.69
CA LEU A 40 -1.00 -2.47 17.90
C LEU A 40 -0.44 -1.25 18.63
N LYS A 41 0.11 -0.27 17.89
CA LYS A 41 0.59 0.99 18.48
C LYS A 41 -0.55 1.80 19.10
N ARG A 42 -1.68 1.92 18.40
CA ARG A 42 -2.82 2.73 18.85
C ARG A 42 -3.44 2.21 20.14
N TYR A 43 -3.53 0.90 20.29
CA TYR A 43 -4.15 0.26 21.46
C TYR A 43 -3.14 -0.27 22.47
N ALA A 44 -1.87 0.15 22.37
CA ALA A 44 -0.87 -0.20 23.36
C ALA A 44 -1.22 0.44 24.72
N PRO A 45 -1.22 -0.33 25.82
CA PRO A 45 -1.50 0.20 27.15
C PRO A 45 -0.43 1.21 27.57
N ALA A 46 -0.86 2.38 28.05
CA ALA A 46 0.05 3.40 28.54
C ALA A 46 0.81 2.93 29.79
N GLY A 47 2.11 3.25 29.86
CA GLY A 47 2.96 2.92 31.01
C GLY A 47 3.49 1.48 31.08
N LEU A 48 3.16 0.64 30.08
CA LEU A 48 3.74 -0.69 29.90
C LEU A 48 4.77 -0.69 28.76
N PRO A 49 5.73 -1.63 28.77
CA PRO A 49 6.65 -1.78 27.65
C PRO A 49 5.88 -2.12 26.35
N PRO A 50 6.34 -1.62 25.19
CA PRO A 50 5.69 -1.88 23.92
C PRO A 50 5.67 -3.36 23.58
N HIS A 51 4.58 -3.82 22.98
CA HIS A 51 4.44 -5.23 22.58
C HIS A 51 5.52 -5.60 21.53
N PRO A 52 6.22 -6.75 21.63
CA PRO A 52 7.30 -7.13 20.72
C PRO A 52 6.91 -7.15 19.23
N LEU A 53 5.64 -7.44 18.94
CA LEU A 53 5.10 -7.41 17.57
C LEU A 53 5.13 -6.03 16.92
N ILE A 54 5.11 -4.93 17.69
CA ILE A 54 5.23 -3.58 17.14
C ILE A 54 6.59 -3.42 16.47
N GLU A 55 7.66 -3.77 17.18
CA GLU A 55 9.02 -3.70 16.64
C GLU A 55 9.23 -4.68 15.49
N GLN A 56 8.70 -5.90 15.60
CA GLN A 56 8.80 -6.89 14.53
C GLN A 56 8.12 -6.42 13.24
N THR A 57 6.92 -5.87 13.34
CA THR A 57 6.19 -5.33 12.18
C THR A 57 6.90 -4.11 11.60
N GLU A 58 7.45 -3.23 12.43
CA GLU A 58 8.22 -2.05 11.99
C GLU A 58 9.47 -2.44 11.20
N ARG A 59 10.26 -3.38 11.73
CA ARG A 59 11.45 -3.91 11.06
C ARG A 59 11.10 -4.61 9.74
N GLY A 60 10.00 -5.37 9.73
CA GLY A 60 9.50 -6.05 8.53
C GLY A 60 9.13 -5.06 7.44
N LEU A 61 8.33 -4.04 7.77
CA LEU A 61 7.96 -2.97 6.84
C LEU A 61 9.20 -2.23 6.34
N THR A 62 10.09 -1.81 7.24
CA THR A 62 11.32 -1.08 6.89
C THR A 62 12.14 -1.85 5.85
N ARG A 63 12.41 -3.14 6.09
CA ARG A 63 13.19 -3.97 5.15
C ARG A 63 12.54 -4.05 3.79
N VAL A 64 11.23 -4.33 3.74
CA VAL A 64 10.53 -4.45 2.45
C VAL A 64 10.55 -3.12 1.72
N LEU A 65 10.21 -2.01 2.38
CA LEU A 65 10.17 -0.68 1.76
C LEU A 65 11.54 -0.24 1.22
N GLN A 66 12.63 -0.54 1.94
CA GLN A 66 14.00 -0.25 1.48
C GLN A 66 14.41 -1.08 0.26
N THR A 67 13.81 -2.25 0.06
CA THR A 67 14.07 -3.09 -1.12
C THR A 67 13.21 -2.74 -2.31
N LEU A 68 12.19 -1.88 -2.15
CA LEU A 68 11.36 -1.47 -3.27
C LEU A 68 12.16 -0.58 -4.22
N SER A 69 12.32 -1.05 -5.45
CA SER A 69 12.86 -0.28 -6.56
C SER A 69 11.73 0.16 -7.49
N VAL A 70 11.87 1.37 -8.04
CA VAL A 70 10.98 1.89 -9.08
C VAL A 70 10.96 0.98 -10.32
N GLN A 71 12.03 0.23 -10.57
CA GLN A 71 12.14 -0.67 -11.73
C GLN A 71 11.30 -1.93 -11.57
N ASP A 72 11.11 -2.40 -10.34
CA ASP A 72 10.37 -3.64 -10.05
C ASP A 72 8.86 -3.37 -9.88
N LEU A 73 8.54 -2.11 -9.58
CA LEU A 73 7.19 -1.63 -9.38
C LEU A 73 6.57 -1.12 -10.69
N PRO A 74 5.23 -1.18 -10.79
CA PRO A 74 4.55 -0.51 -11.88
C PRO A 74 4.76 1.00 -11.77
N SER A 75 4.88 1.67 -12.92
CA SER A 75 4.92 3.12 -12.99
C SER A 75 3.62 3.69 -12.44
N PHE A 76 3.73 4.56 -11.44
CA PHE A 76 2.58 5.27 -10.89
C PHE A 76 2.49 6.66 -11.52
N SER A 77 1.38 6.95 -12.21
CA SER A 77 1.08 8.28 -12.75
C SER A 77 -0.42 8.55 -12.78
N ALA A 78 -0.79 9.82 -12.89
CA ALA A 78 -2.20 10.23 -12.97
C ALA A 78 -2.87 9.77 -14.28
N GLN A 79 -2.11 9.65 -15.36
CA GLN A 79 -2.62 9.38 -16.70
C GLN A 79 -2.71 7.89 -17.04
N GLN A 80 -1.97 7.03 -16.32
CA GLN A 80 -2.02 5.58 -16.55
C GLN A 80 -3.29 4.96 -15.98
N ARG A 81 -3.83 3.91 -16.60
CA ARG A 81 -4.86 3.08 -15.97
C ARG A 81 -4.17 1.93 -15.24
N PRO A 82 -4.18 1.89 -13.90
CA PRO A 82 -3.49 0.87 -13.13
C PRO A 82 -4.23 -0.45 -13.28
N ASP A 83 -3.48 -1.54 -13.41
CA ASP A 83 -4.00 -2.87 -13.13
C ASP A 83 -4.26 -3.04 -11.62
N ILE A 84 -4.91 -4.16 -11.26
CA ILE A 84 -5.29 -4.44 -9.86
C ILE A 84 -4.05 -4.57 -8.96
N ALA A 85 -2.97 -5.17 -9.45
CA ALA A 85 -1.75 -5.38 -8.67
C ALA A 85 -1.05 -4.05 -8.36
N SER A 86 -0.98 -3.16 -9.35
CA SER A 86 -0.49 -1.78 -9.23
C SER A 86 -1.32 -0.98 -8.26
N LEU A 87 -2.66 -1.09 -8.36
CA LEU A 87 -3.58 -0.42 -7.45
C LEU A 87 -3.36 -0.88 -5.99
N GLN A 88 -3.18 -2.19 -5.75
CA GLN A 88 -2.93 -2.72 -4.41
C GLN A 88 -1.64 -2.18 -3.79
N ILE A 89 -0.56 -2.09 -4.56
CA ILE A 89 0.71 -1.52 -4.07
C ILE A 89 0.53 -0.03 -3.78
N ALA A 90 -0.08 0.73 -4.69
CA ALA A 90 -0.29 2.16 -4.50
C ALA A 90 -1.13 2.45 -3.24
N ILE A 91 -2.21 1.69 -3.01
CA ILE A 91 -3.05 1.82 -1.81
C ILE A 91 -2.25 1.47 -0.54
N ALA A 92 -1.43 0.41 -0.58
CA ALA A 92 -0.61 0.03 0.56
C ALA A 92 0.41 1.13 0.92
N LEU A 93 1.09 1.69 -0.09
CA LEU A 93 2.05 2.77 0.10
C LEU A 93 1.36 4.06 0.57
N ASP A 94 0.21 4.40 0.00
CA ASP A 94 -0.62 5.54 0.44
C ASP A 94 -1.02 5.40 1.92
N TYR A 95 -1.50 4.22 2.32
CA TYR A 95 -1.86 3.94 3.71
C TYR A 95 -0.66 4.05 4.66
N ILE A 96 0.51 3.53 4.26
CA ILE A 96 1.75 3.63 5.06
C ILE A 96 2.19 5.09 5.16
N SER A 97 2.16 5.86 4.07
CA SER A 97 2.49 7.28 4.07
C SER A 97 1.60 8.08 5.03
N PHE A 98 0.32 7.69 5.14
CA PHE A 98 -0.64 8.34 6.01
C PHE A 98 -0.52 7.93 7.48
N ARG A 99 -0.37 6.63 7.77
CA ARG A 99 -0.40 6.11 9.15
C ARG A 99 0.98 5.96 9.80
N CYS A 100 2.03 5.89 8.99
CA CYS A 100 3.41 5.72 9.45
C CYS A 100 4.33 6.67 8.65
N PRO A 101 4.10 7.99 8.69
CA PRO A 101 4.78 8.94 7.82
C PRO A 101 6.30 8.93 8.01
N ASP A 102 6.79 8.87 9.24
CA ASP A 102 8.23 8.85 9.53
C ASP A 102 8.91 7.63 8.92
N LEU A 103 8.29 6.44 9.08
CA LEU A 103 8.78 5.19 8.53
C LEU A 103 8.77 5.22 7.00
N PHE A 104 7.72 5.80 6.40
CA PHE A 104 7.62 5.95 4.95
C PHE A 104 8.76 6.81 4.41
N VAL A 105 8.93 8.02 4.94
CA VAL A 105 9.94 8.99 4.49
C VAL A 105 11.36 8.43 4.67
N SER A 106 11.62 7.73 5.77
CA SER A 106 12.96 7.20 6.06
C SER A 106 13.31 5.93 5.27
N SER A 107 12.32 5.18 4.80
CA SER A 107 12.53 3.82 4.28
C SER A 107 12.26 3.69 2.78
N VAL A 108 11.47 4.58 2.20
CA VAL A 108 11.09 4.54 0.78
C VAL A 108 12.02 5.44 -0.03
N ALA A 109 12.53 4.96 -1.16
CA ALA A 109 13.34 5.76 -2.07
C ALA A 109 12.56 7.00 -2.56
N GLN A 110 13.22 8.17 -2.58
CA GLN A 110 12.60 9.45 -2.96
C GLN A 110 11.84 9.38 -4.30
N SER A 111 12.43 8.73 -5.31
CA SER A 111 11.80 8.56 -6.63
C SER A 111 10.45 7.83 -6.56
N LEU A 112 10.29 6.87 -5.64
CA LEU A 112 9.03 6.16 -5.45
C LEU A 112 8.02 7.04 -4.69
N GLN A 113 8.48 7.87 -3.75
CA GLN A 113 7.63 8.86 -3.08
C GLN A 113 7.05 9.86 -4.09
N GLU A 114 7.88 10.35 -5.02
CA GLU A 114 7.46 11.27 -6.09
C GLU A 114 6.45 10.62 -7.06
N GLN A 115 6.66 9.36 -7.44
CA GLN A 115 5.71 8.63 -8.27
C GLN A 115 4.37 8.39 -7.56
N LEU A 116 4.40 8.04 -6.27
CA LEU A 116 3.19 7.89 -5.47
C LEU A 116 2.44 9.22 -5.40
N HIS A 117 3.14 10.32 -5.17
CA HIS A 117 2.54 11.65 -5.16
C HIS A 117 1.86 12.00 -6.49
N ALA A 118 2.54 11.75 -7.61
CA ALA A 118 1.96 11.95 -8.94
C ALA A 118 0.70 11.09 -9.17
N TYR A 119 0.65 9.90 -8.59
CA TYR A 119 -0.50 9.00 -8.66
C TYR A 119 -1.67 9.40 -7.76
N GLN A 120 -1.40 10.05 -6.62
CA GLN A 120 -2.43 10.62 -5.76
C GLN A 120 -3.19 11.77 -6.42
N LEU A 121 -2.66 12.39 -7.49
CA LEU A 121 -3.33 13.44 -8.27
C LEU A 121 -4.47 12.91 -9.17
N ARG A 122 -4.77 11.61 -9.15
CA ARG A 122 -5.88 11.05 -9.93
C ARG A 122 -7.22 11.50 -9.35
N PRO A 123 -8.24 11.75 -10.20
CA PRO A 123 -9.59 12.09 -9.73
C PRO A 123 -10.20 11.08 -8.76
N SER A 124 -9.85 9.79 -8.87
CA SER A 124 -10.34 8.76 -7.95
C SER A 124 -9.92 8.97 -6.50
N PHE A 125 -8.78 9.64 -6.24
CA PHE A 125 -8.28 9.90 -4.89
C PHE A 125 -9.06 11.01 -4.18
N GLU A 126 -9.70 11.92 -4.93
CA GLU A 126 -10.52 12.99 -4.35
C GLU A 126 -11.59 12.44 -3.39
N PHE A 127 -12.10 11.24 -3.68
CA PHE A 127 -13.16 10.60 -2.89
C PHE A 127 -12.63 9.60 -1.86
N THR A 128 -11.38 9.16 -1.96
CA THR A 128 -10.83 8.06 -1.15
C THR A 128 -9.68 8.47 -0.24
N THR A 129 -9.24 9.74 -0.28
CA THR A 129 -8.24 10.22 0.68
C THR A 129 -8.78 10.10 2.11
N PRO A 130 -7.92 9.78 3.08
CA PRO A 130 -8.34 9.72 4.48
C PRO A 130 -9.02 11.00 4.97
N SER A 131 -8.57 12.16 4.49
CA SER A 131 -9.18 13.46 4.80
C SER A 131 -10.60 13.58 4.27
N ALA A 132 -10.84 13.15 3.02
CA ALA A 132 -12.19 13.14 2.44
C ALA A 132 -13.14 12.19 3.21
N LEU A 133 -12.65 11.03 3.61
CA LEU A 133 -13.42 10.05 4.40
C LEU A 133 -13.72 10.54 5.83
N ALA A 134 -12.77 11.24 6.47
CA ALA A 134 -12.98 11.87 7.77
C ALA A 134 -14.05 12.98 7.72
N ALA A 135 -14.04 13.80 6.67
CA ALA A 135 -15.06 14.84 6.47
C ALA A 135 -16.46 14.24 6.26
N GLN A 136 -16.58 13.14 5.52
CA GLN A 136 -17.86 12.45 5.31
C GLN A 136 -18.39 11.83 6.61
N SER A 137 -17.54 11.20 7.42
CA SER A 137 -17.97 10.59 8.69
C SER A 137 -18.42 11.61 9.73
N ALA A 138 -17.85 12.82 9.74
CA ALA A 138 -18.31 13.92 10.59
C ALA A 138 -19.68 14.50 10.18
N SER A 139 -20.12 14.25 8.94
CA SER A 139 -21.40 14.75 8.42
C SER A 139 -22.59 13.82 8.67
N ILE A 140 -22.36 12.63 9.25
CA ILE A 140 -23.41 11.68 9.63
C ILE A 140 -23.97 12.13 11.00
N PRO A 141 -25.25 12.53 11.09
CA PRO A 141 -25.86 12.87 12.38
C PRO A 141 -25.84 11.63 13.28
N LEU A 142 -25.31 11.76 14.48
CA LEU A 142 -25.47 10.75 15.52
C LEU A 142 -26.92 10.83 16.00
N ASP A 143 -27.77 9.94 15.51
CA ASP A 143 -29.12 9.76 16.03
C ASP A 143 -29.01 9.10 17.41
N GLU A 144 -28.94 9.92 18.47
CA GLU A 144 -28.84 9.46 19.86
C GLU A 144 -30.14 8.82 20.39
N SER A 145 -31.16 8.64 19.55
CA SER A 145 -32.50 8.17 19.98
C SER A 145 -32.65 6.66 20.18
N SER A 146 -31.63 5.84 19.91
CA SER A 146 -31.75 4.37 19.93
C SER A 146 -31.13 3.66 21.15
N CYS A 147 -30.80 4.39 22.21
CA CYS A 147 -30.43 3.78 23.50
C CYS A 147 -31.28 4.39 24.62
N SER A 148 -32.46 3.80 24.82
CA SER A 148 -33.31 3.98 26.00
C SER A 148 -33.92 2.64 26.38
#